data_AF-A0A9W9CRQ5-F1
#
_entry.id   AF-A0A9W9CRQ5-F1
#
_cell.length_a   1.000
_cell.length_b   1.000
_cell.length_c   1.000
_cell.angle_alpha   90.00
_cell.angle_beta   90.00
_cell.angle_gamma   90.00
#
_symmetry.space_group_name_H-M   'P 1'
#
loop_
_entity.id
_entity.type
_entity.pdbx_description
1 polymer ?
#
loop_
_entity_poly.entity_id
_entity_poly.type
_entity_poly.pdbx_seq_one_letter_code
_entity_poly.pdbx_strand_id
1 'polypeptide(L)'
;MTSPIRRKLHEERSREKLRDVQNSNSSSLRRWYQHPFVVFAIPLITLLCFPRIYNVLVTPSSASNPYDETKFQEISTLLDDVYTTLANLTFIPHTSIKRGPHQINGTAIPCKRDPAVLRLMEMLPYVDSFEIEEPDWLFGGHFMDYRRYDHLQEGCDPLRASSYWDYMTPHTLALTNWGTGGWNNDNTWVLLYDAERYAMRVYDGQLWIIRSRHSESGDERNGMNIFIEAPNSVWARIDDQKPEWFDPPTLLRRMIGAYQTTAWSPWEVSNREDGWGVDSSTIKDLSRKNGWPDNFDSDQFNVDLIRFRARYKLPQHGYASDAYKCITDLQGAVGTPDSHSPSDIPSGFIFHTKARLTRLEQQLSGATDEDEQWLLKWGVQRTKWDLERGEADLKEAKEVFQRLCPTDVCYEDKDSILWEFRALEKEFEKSKFDLEAASKCRTHVETLPEWAPRDPDRIQNCVAQVELKKHWLFLAYSQSKAEAVEYCAKTNSTLLPSDTLEGRVTAAIQKLKREYGYAEDRVSNMVIWEQNLPTHATKAIEDFRIWESAVSNERGYIREKIGWLTEQLAKDGDRRKLWECLDDPKCI
;
A
#
# COMPACT_ATOMS: atom_id res chain seq x y z
N MET A 1 -43.09 43.78 103.29
CA MET A 1 -44.33 43.82 102.49
C MET A 1 -44.03 44.44 101.13
N THR A 2 -43.63 43.61 100.17
CA THR A 2 -43.39 44.03 98.78
C THR A 2 -44.62 43.64 97.95
N SER A 3 -45.25 44.67 97.36
CA SER A 3 -46.51 44.59 96.63
C SER A 3 -46.49 43.55 95.49
N PRO A 4 -47.58 42.76 95.31
CA PRO A 4 -47.70 41.74 94.25
C PRO A 4 -47.50 42.27 92.83
N ILE A 5 -47.62 43.58 92.63
CA ILE A 5 -47.50 44.24 91.33
C ILE A 5 -46.03 44.26 90.85
N ARG A 6 -45.05 44.29 91.78
CA ARG A 6 -43.62 44.34 91.42
C ARG A 6 -43.06 42.99 90.96
N ARG A 7 -43.70 41.86 91.33
CA ARG A 7 -43.30 40.52 90.89
C ARG A 7 -43.76 40.24 89.46
N LYS A 8 -44.98 40.64 89.11
CA LYS A 8 -45.54 40.44 87.76
C LYS A 8 -44.77 41.22 86.69
N LEU A 9 -44.39 42.46 86.98
CA LEU A 9 -43.63 43.29 86.04
C LEU A 9 -42.19 42.78 85.80
N HIS A 10 -41.62 42.06 86.76
CA HIS A 10 -40.25 41.52 86.64
C HIS A 10 -40.23 40.18 85.88
N GLU A 11 -41.29 39.38 85.96
CA GLU A 11 -41.44 38.15 85.16
C GLU A 11 -41.74 38.44 83.69
N GLU A 12 -42.57 39.44 83.38
CA GLU A 12 -42.86 39.81 81.98
C GLU A 12 -41.61 40.37 81.27
N ARG A 13 -40.82 41.22 81.94
CA ARG A 13 -39.55 41.73 81.39
C ARG A 13 -38.48 40.66 81.19
N SER A 14 -38.55 39.58 81.96
CA SER A 14 -37.61 38.45 81.86
C SER A 14 -38.00 37.50 80.71
N ARG A 15 -39.31 37.35 80.44
CA ARG A 15 -39.82 36.56 79.31
C ARG A 15 -39.61 37.27 77.96
N GLU A 16 -39.65 38.59 77.93
CA GLU A 16 -39.42 39.37 76.72
C GLU A 16 -37.93 39.31 76.29
N LYS A 17 -37.00 39.44 77.25
CA LYS A 17 -35.56 39.28 76.99
C LYS A 17 -35.14 37.87 76.55
N LEU A 18 -35.87 36.84 76.95
CA LEU A 18 -35.59 35.46 76.52
C LEU A 18 -36.11 35.16 75.09
N ARG A 19 -37.17 35.85 74.62
CA ARG A 19 -37.65 35.70 73.24
C ARG A 19 -36.76 36.35 72.20
N ASP A 20 -36.14 37.49 72.52
CA ASP A 20 -35.27 38.20 71.57
C ASP A 20 -33.93 37.49 71.36
N VAL A 21 -33.40 36.79 72.38
CA VAL A 21 -32.13 36.05 72.27
C VAL A 21 -32.31 34.71 71.55
N GLN A 22 -33.50 34.09 71.60
CA GLN A 22 -33.78 32.83 70.89
C GLN A 22 -34.05 33.02 69.38
N ASN A 23 -34.54 34.20 68.97
CA ASN A 23 -34.81 34.49 67.56
C ASN A 23 -33.60 35.06 66.78
N SER A 24 -32.55 35.54 67.45
CA SER A 24 -31.35 36.07 66.78
C SER A 24 -30.32 34.99 66.40
N ASN A 25 -30.32 33.81 67.03
CA ASN A 25 -29.32 32.76 66.79
C ASN A 25 -29.76 31.69 65.76
N SER A 26 -31.05 31.57 65.44
CA SER A 26 -31.52 30.58 64.45
C SER A 26 -31.49 31.11 63.00
N SER A 27 -31.47 32.43 62.80
CA SER A 27 -31.45 33.04 61.46
C SER A 27 -30.05 33.19 60.87
N SER A 28 -28.99 33.28 61.70
CA SER A 28 -27.61 33.40 61.22
C SER A 28 -27.03 32.07 60.74
N LEU A 29 -27.29 30.97 61.47
CA LEU A 29 -26.90 29.62 61.05
C LEU A 29 -27.59 29.20 59.74
N ARG A 30 -28.88 29.53 59.58
CA ARG A 30 -29.63 29.19 58.37
C ARG A 30 -29.15 29.96 57.13
N ARG A 31 -28.70 31.21 57.29
CA ARG A 31 -28.03 31.97 56.21
C ARG A 31 -26.65 31.42 55.86
N TRP A 32 -25.91 30.90 56.84
CA TRP A 32 -24.58 30.33 56.61
C TRP A 32 -24.65 29.02 55.81
N TYR A 33 -25.60 28.14 56.11
CA TYR A 33 -25.86 26.91 55.33
C TYR A 33 -26.46 27.15 53.92
N GLN A 34 -26.91 28.36 53.62
CA GLN A 34 -27.40 28.76 52.29
C GLN A 34 -26.35 29.54 51.50
N HIS A 35 -25.18 29.83 52.08
CA HIS A 35 -24.13 30.54 51.38
C HIS A 35 -23.56 29.63 50.27
N PRO A 36 -23.46 30.06 49.01
CA PRO A 36 -23.04 29.19 47.90
C PRO A 36 -21.67 28.56 48.15
N PHE A 37 -20.78 29.24 48.87
CA PHE A 37 -19.51 28.67 49.30
C PHE A 37 -19.68 27.43 50.21
N VAL A 38 -20.59 27.47 51.18
CA VAL A 38 -20.84 26.35 52.10
C VAL A 38 -21.58 25.21 51.38
N VAL A 39 -22.50 25.54 50.47
CA VAL A 39 -23.28 24.56 49.70
C VAL A 39 -22.46 23.85 48.63
N PHE A 40 -21.46 24.51 48.02
CA PHE A 40 -20.67 23.91 46.94
C PHE A 40 -19.24 23.55 47.35
N ALA A 41 -18.54 24.41 48.10
CA ALA A 41 -17.13 24.17 48.42
C ALA A 41 -16.97 23.13 49.52
N ILE A 42 -17.85 23.08 50.53
CA ILE A 42 -17.72 22.06 51.59
C ILE A 42 -17.94 20.65 51.03
N PRO A 43 -19.03 20.34 50.28
CA PRO A 43 -19.19 19.03 49.66
C PRO A 43 -18.03 18.65 48.75
N LEU A 44 -17.55 19.59 47.92
CA LEU A 44 -16.42 19.37 47.02
C LEU A 44 -15.12 19.07 47.80
N ILE A 45 -14.82 19.84 48.86
CA ILE A 45 -13.65 19.61 49.71
C ILE A 45 -13.79 18.28 50.46
N THR A 46 -14.97 17.93 50.99
CA THR A 46 -15.18 16.59 51.59
C THR A 46 -15.04 15.47 50.57
N LEU A 47 -15.48 15.65 49.32
CA LEU A 47 -15.30 14.67 48.25
C LEU A 47 -13.82 14.52 47.86
N LEU A 48 -13.06 15.61 47.85
CA LEU A 48 -11.63 15.60 47.53
C LEU A 48 -10.77 15.08 48.70
N CYS A 49 -11.14 15.37 49.94
CA CYS A 49 -10.37 14.97 51.13
C CYS A 49 -10.71 13.59 51.68
N PHE A 50 -11.87 13.01 51.30
CA PHE A 50 -12.26 11.66 51.66
C PHE A 50 -12.48 10.81 50.40
N PRO A 51 -11.40 10.35 49.73
CA PRO A 51 -11.51 9.54 48.51
C PRO A 51 -12.33 8.25 48.73
N ARG A 52 -12.42 7.76 49.97
CA ARG A 52 -13.29 6.63 50.33
C ARG A 52 -14.79 6.95 50.24
N ILE A 53 -15.22 8.18 50.51
CA ILE A 53 -16.63 8.59 50.39
C ILE A 53 -16.97 8.89 48.93
N TYR A 54 -16.03 9.49 48.18
CA TYR A 54 -16.15 9.63 46.72
C TYR A 54 -16.35 8.26 46.04
N ASN A 55 -15.56 7.25 46.40
CA ASN A 55 -15.69 5.89 45.86
C ASN A 55 -16.98 5.15 46.32
N VAL A 56 -17.70 5.66 47.32
CA VAL A 56 -18.97 5.08 47.81
C VAL A 56 -20.19 5.82 47.24
N LEU A 57 -20.10 7.14 47.01
CA LEU A 57 -21.19 7.93 46.41
C LEU A 57 -21.14 7.92 44.88
N VAL A 58 -19.94 7.84 44.30
CA VAL A 58 -19.73 7.32 42.96
C VAL A 58 -19.64 5.81 43.09
N THR A 59 -20.68 5.16 43.63
CA THR A 59 -20.96 3.78 43.25
C THR A 59 -21.03 3.80 41.73
N PRO A 60 -20.12 3.11 41.02
CA PRO A 60 -20.33 2.92 39.61
C PRO A 60 -21.64 2.14 39.51
N SER A 61 -22.70 2.79 39.01
CA SER A 61 -23.92 2.10 38.60
C SER A 61 -23.66 1.14 37.44
N SER A 62 -22.43 1.08 36.93
CA SER A 62 -21.86 -0.16 36.40
C SER A 62 -21.42 -1.02 37.58
N ALA A 63 -22.30 -1.93 38.02
CA ALA A 63 -21.81 -3.25 38.36
C ALA A 63 -21.03 -3.73 37.13
N SER A 64 -19.74 -3.37 37.06
CA SER A 64 -18.84 -3.84 36.03
C SER A 64 -18.88 -5.33 36.23
N ASN A 65 -19.56 -6.03 35.33
CA ASN A 65 -19.42 -7.46 35.23
C ASN A 65 -17.89 -7.67 35.20
N PRO A 66 -17.29 -8.29 36.22
CA PRO A 66 -15.84 -8.45 36.25
C PRO A 66 -15.51 -9.26 35.00
N TYR A 67 -15.02 -8.58 33.98
CA TYR A 67 -14.59 -9.26 32.77
C TYR A 67 -13.45 -10.17 33.17
N ASP A 68 -13.42 -11.34 32.55
CA ASP A 68 -12.47 -12.37 32.92
C ASP A 68 -11.12 -12.03 32.28
N GLU A 69 -10.22 -11.43 33.06
CA GLU A 69 -8.87 -11.06 32.61
C GLU A 69 -8.11 -12.28 32.03
N THR A 70 -8.40 -13.49 32.50
CA THR A 70 -7.75 -14.71 31.99
C THR A 70 -8.15 -14.99 30.55
N LYS A 71 -9.41 -14.70 30.19
CA LYS A 71 -9.90 -14.78 28.81
C LYS A 71 -9.22 -13.76 27.92
N PHE A 72 -9.07 -12.51 28.37
CA PHE A 72 -8.37 -11.49 27.60
C PHE A 72 -6.89 -11.81 27.41
N GLN A 73 -6.25 -12.36 28.44
CA GLN A 73 -4.88 -12.86 28.32
C GLN A 73 -4.78 -14.01 27.32
N GLU A 74 -5.74 -14.95 27.28
CA GLU A 74 -5.77 -16.03 26.29
C GLU A 74 -5.87 -15.47 24.87
N ILE A 75 -6.79 -14.54 24.61
CA ILE A 75 -6.95 -13.93 23.28
C ILE A 75 -5.72 -13.13 22.86
N SER A 76 -5.18 -12.33 23.77
CA SER A 76 -3.96 -11.57 23.53
C SER A 76 -2.79 -12.47 23.19
N THR A 77 -2.64 -13.60 23.89
CA THR A 77 -1.56 -14.56 23.66
C THR A 77 -1.74 -15.24 22.30
N LEU A 78 -2.95 -15.69 21.96
CA LEU A 78 -3.22 -16.33 20.68
C LEU A 78 -3.09 -15.38 19.49
N LEU A 79 -3.44 -14.10 19.64
CA LEU A 79 -3.20 -13.10 18.59
C LEU A 79 -1.71 -12.82 18.43
N ASP A 80 -0.93 -12.82 19.52
CA ASP A 80 0.53 -12.70 19.47
C ASP A 80 1.15 -13.91 18.76
N ASP A 81 0.62 -15.11 18.98
CA ASP A 81 1.03 -16.33 18.28
C ASP A 81 0.71 -16.26 16.78
N VAL A 82 -0.44 -15.69 16.39
CA VAL A 82 -0.75 -15.43 14.97
C VAL A 82 0.29 -14.49 14.36
N TYR A 83 0.55 -13.33 14.97
CA TYR A 83 1.53 -12.37 14.45
C TYR A 83 2.95 -12.91 14.47
N THR A 84 3.31 -13.68 15.48
CA THR A 84 4.61 -14.36 15.56
C THR A 84 4.73 -15.42 14.48
N THR A 85 3.66 -16.13 14.13
CA THR A 85 3.65 -17.07 13.00
C THR A 85 3.87 -16.33 11.67
N LEU A 86 3.24 -15.18 11.47
CA LEU A 86 3.49 -14.32 10.30
C LEU A 86 4.94 -13.82 10.25
N ALA A 87 5.50 -13.45 11.40
CA ALA A 87 6.87 -12.99 11.49
C ALA A 87 7.90 -14.11 11.25
N ASN A 88 7.63 -15.30 11.78
CA ASN A 88 8.44 -16.50 11.53
C ASN A 88 8.43 -16.87 10.04
N LEU A 89 7.30 -16.68 9.35
CA LEU A 89 7.21 -16.81 7.89
C LEU A 89 7.93 -15.69 7.13
N THR A 90 8.47 -14.67 7.80
CA THR A 90 9.09 -13.46 7.22
C THR A 90 8.12 -12.54 6.48
N PHE A 91 6.81 -12.69 6.70
CA PHE A 91 5.80 -11.78 6.13
C PHE A 91 5.86 -10.40 6.78
N ILE A 92 6.11 -10.35 8.09
CA ILE A 92 6.37 -9.11 8.84
C ILE A 92 7.66 -9.24 9.68
N PRO A 93 8.35 -8.14 10.00
CA PRO A 93 9.44 -8.15 10.98
C PRO A 93 8.98 -8.52 12.39
N HIS A 94 9.77 -9.31 13.13
CA HIS A 94 9.53 -9.53 14.56
C HIS A 94 9.52 -8.22 15.37
N THR A 95 10.34 -7.24 14.99
CA THR A 95 10.44 -5.94 15.67
C THR A 95 9.18 -5.09 15.54
N SER A 96 8.36 -5.36 14.51
CA SER A 96 7.11 -4.65 14.26
C SER A 96 6.01 -5.04 15.26
N ILE A 97 6.13 -6.19 15.92
CA ILE A 97 5.16 -6.66 16.92
C ILE A 97 5.40 -5.94 18.24
N LYS A 98 4.48 -5.06 18.61
CA LYS A 98 4.48 -4.29 19.86
C LYS A 98 3.54 -4.98 20.84
N ARG A 99 4.11 -5.64 21.84
CA ARG A 99 3.35 -6.39 22.86
C ARG A 99 2.88 -5.47 23.99
N GLY A 100 1.69 -5.74 24.51
CA GLY A 100 1.11 -4.99 25.63
C GLY A 100 1.80 -5.24 26.98
N PRO A 101 1.34 -4.57 28.06
CA PRO A 101 0.23 -3.63 28.04
C PRO A 101 0.58 -2.26 27.44
N HIS A 102 -0.39 -1.62 26.80
CA HIS A 102 -0.29 -0.33 26.16
C HIS A 102 -1.09 0.75 26.89
N GLN A 103 -0.71 2.02 26.68
CA GLN A 103 -1.50 3.16 27.13
C GLN A 103 -2.45 3.58 26.00
N ILE A 104 -3.75 3.37 26.19
CA ILE A 104 -4.77 3.71 25.19
C ILE A 104 -5.50 4.98 25.63
N ASN A 105 -5.63 5.95 24.71
CA ASN A 105 -6.38 7.17 24.99
C ASN A 105 -7.89 6.93 24.85
N GLY A 106 -8.51 6.36 25.88
CA GLY A 106 -9.95 6.08 25.89
C GLY A 106 -10.84 7.32 25.69
N THR A 107 -10.34 8.52 26.01
CA THR A 107 -11.10 9.77 25.81
C THR A 107 -11.16 10.22 24.36
N ALA A 108 -10.25 9.72 23.52
CA ALA A 108 -10.18 10.03 22.10
C ALA A 108 -11.12 9.15 21.24
N ILE A 109 -11.72 8.11 21.82
CA ILE A 109 -12.58 7.17 21.10
C ILE A 109 -13.94 7.81 20.85
N PRO A 110 -14.36 8.00 19.57
CA PRO A 110 -15.64 8.64 19.26
C PRO A 110 -16.86 7.85 19.76
N CYS A 111 -16.76 6.52 19.74
CA CYS A 111 -17.80 5.61 20.21
C CYS A 111 -17.60 5.26 21.69
N LYS A 112 -18.70 5.23 22.47
CA LYS A 112 -18.65 4.82 23.88
C LYS A 112 -18.30 3.33 23.95
N ARG A 113 -17.14 3.01 24.53
CA ARG A 113 -16.69 1.63 24.78
C ARG A 113 -16.87 1.25 26.24
N ASP A 114 -17.16 -0.02 26.46
CA ASP A 114 -17.20 -0.60 27.79
C ASP A 114 -15.77 -0.75 28.36
N PRO A 115 -15.55 -0.63 29.69
CA PRO A 115 -14.22 -0.79 30.28
C PRO A 115 -13.55 -2.13 29.94
N ALA A 116 -14.32 -3.19 29.72
CA ALA A 116 -13.82 -4.48 29.28
C ALA A 116 -13.10 -4.39 27.92
N VAL A 117 -13.67 -3.66 26.96
CA VAL A 117 -13.07 -3.45 25.63
C VAL A 117 -11.82 -2.59 25.71
N LEU A 118 -11.86 -1.53 26.53
CA LEU A 118 -10.68 -0.68 26.77
C LEU A 118 -9.55 -1.50 27.37
N ARG A 119 -9.86 -2.37 28.35
CA ARG A 119 -8.87 -3.24 28.96
C ARG A 119 -8.26 -4.21 27.95
N LEU A 120 -9.09 -4.81 27.09
CA LEU A 120 -8.58 -5.67 26.03
C LEU A 120 -7.68 -4.91 25.06
N MET A 121 -8.04 -3.69 24.63
CA MET A 121 -7.16 -2.84 23.79
C MET A 121 -5.81 -2.59 24.46
N GLU A 122 -5.74 -2.41 25.78
CA GLU A 122 -4.45 -2.28 26.46
C GLU A 122 -3.60 -3.55 26.35
N MET A 123 -4.22 -4.75 26.37
CA MET A 123 -3.50 -6.03 26.44
C MET A 123 -3.03 -6.54 25.08
N LEU A 124 -3.81 -6.32 24.01
CA LEU A 124 -3.55 -6.90 22.70
C LEU A 124 -2.16 -6.56 22.14
N PRO A 125 -1.51 -7.50 21.43
CA PRO A 125 -0.35 -7.17 20.62
C PRO A 125 -0.78 -6.36 19.39
N TYR A 126 0.07 -5.46 18.94
CA TYR A 126 -0.14 -4.67 17.73
C TYR A 126 1.02 -4.84 16.75
N VAL A 127 0.75 -4.66 15.46
CA VAL A 127 1.79 -4.58 14.43
C VAL A 127 1.95 -3.11 14.04
N ASP A 128 3.16 -2.58 14.19
CA ASP A 128 3.48 -1.21 13.75
C ASP A 128 3.53 -1.16 12.21
N SER A 129 2.45 -0.64 11.62
CA SER A 129 2.33 -0.54 10.16
C SER A 129 3.41 0.36 9.51
N PHE A 130 4.12 1.18 10.29
CA PHE A 130 5.21 2.00 9.78
C PHE A 130 6.55 1.24 9.68
N GLU A 131 6.63 0.04 10.26
CA GLU A 131 7.79 -0.86 10.20
C GLU A 131 7.62 -2.01 9.19
N ILE A 132 6.45 -2.13 8.56
CA ILE A 132 6.15 -3.21 7.60
C ILE A 132 5.93 -2.64 6.20
N GLU A 133 6.11 -3.49 5.19
CA GLU A 133 5.85 -3.12 3.80
C GLU A 133 4.40 -3.35 3.36
N GLU A 134 3.68 -4.24 4.06
CA GLU A 134 2.32 -4.65 3.72
C GLU A 134 1.43 -4.56 4.97
N PRO A 135 0.54 -3.55 5.06
CA PRO A 135 -0.41 -3.43 6.17
C PRO A 135 -1.59 -4.39 6.09
N ASP A 136 -1.80 -5.03 4.92
CA ASP A 136 -2.93 -5.92 4.68
C ASP A 136 -2.55 -7.37 5.06
N TRP A 137 -3.40 -8.01 5.85
CA TRP A 137 -3.33 -9.41 6.24
C TRP A 137 -4.74 -9.96 6.38
N LEU A 138 -4.92 -11.26 6.19
CA LEU A 138 -6.23 -11.92 6.36
C LEU A 138 -7.30 -11.39 5.40
N PHE A 139 -7.14 -11.74 4.13
CA PHE A 139 -7.98 -11.40 2.99
C PHE A 139 -8.23 -9.91 2.89
N GLY A 140 -7.16 -9.11 2.87
CA GLY A 140 -7.19 -7.66 2.71
C GLY A 140 -7.56 -6.86 3.97
N GLY A 141 -7.71 -7.50 5.14
CA GLY A 141 -7.91 -6.81 6.41
C GLY A 141 -6.66 -6.06 6.86
N HIS A 142 -6.78 -4.88 7.44
CA HIS A 142 -5.63 -4.14 7.98
C HIS A 142 -5.30 -4.57 9.40
N PHE A 143 -4.01 -4.54 9.77
CA PHE A 143 -3.60 -4.63 11.17
C PHE A 143 -4.18 -3.45 11.96
N MET A 144 -4.93 -3.74 13.02
CA MET A 144 -5.39 -2.71 13.95
C MET A 144 -4.33 -2.41 15.01
N ASP A 145 -4.25 -1.13 15.38
CA ASP A 145 -3.33 -0.62 16.41
C ASP A 145 -3.96 0.57 17.11
N TYR A 146 -4.61 0.31 18.25
CA TYR A 146 -5.37 1.30 19.00
C TYR A 146 -4.51 2.31 19.77
N ARG A 147 -3.18 2.22 19.68
CA ARG A 147 -2.29 3.31 20.10
C ARG A 147 -2.38 4.49 19.15
N ARG A 148 -2.83 4.27 17.91
CA ARG A 148 -3.02 5.29 16.89
C ARG A 148 -4.42 5.91 16.97
N TYR A 149 -4.49 7.21 16.75
CA TYR A 149 -5.75 7.94 16.81
C TYR A 149 -6.73 7.57 15.68
N ASP A 150 -6.22 7.42 14.46
CA ASP A 150 -7.03 7.03 13.30
C ASP A 150 -7.66 5.65 13.50
N HIS A 151 -6.92 4.67 13.99
CA HIS A 151 -7.46 3.33 14.30
C HIS A 151 -8.45 3.34 15.48
N LEU A 152 -8.33 4.26 16.45
CA LEU A 152 -9.37 4.45 17.47
C LEU A 152 -10.69 4.93 16.86
N GLN A 153 -10.64 5.77 15.83
CA GLN A 153 -11.83 6.22 15.09
C GLN A 153 -12.37 5.11 14.20
N GLU A 154 -11.51 4.50 13.37
CA GLU A 154 -11.90 3.44 12.44
C GLU A 154 -12.44 2.21 13.18
N GLY A 155 -11.92 1.89 14.37
CA GLY A 155 -12.46 0.80 15.18
C GLY A 155 -13.93 0.99 15.56
N CYS A 156 -14.47 2.22 15.53
CA CYS A 156 -15.90 2.46 15.72
C CYS A 156 -16.73 2.05 14.49
N ASP A 157 -16.18 2.21 13.28
CA ASP A 157 -16.81 1.82 12.01
C ASP A 157 -15.79 1.05 11.15
N PRO A 158 -15.44 -0.20 11.53
CA PRO A 158 -14.39 -0.95 10.87
C PRO A 158 -14.79 -1.47 9.48
N LEU A 159 -16.01 -1.17 9.03
CA LEU A 159 -16.54 -1.52 7.71
C LEU A 159 -16.73 -0.30 6.80
N ARG A 160 -16.42 0.92 7.30
CA ARG A 160 -16.63 2.20 6.59
C ARG A 160 -18.05 2.37 6.04
N ALA A 161 -19.04 1.77 6.68
CA ALA A 161 -20.38 1.68 6.12
C ALA A 161 -21.22 2.96 6.33
N SER A 162 -20.68 3.98 7.00
CA SER A 162 -21.17 5.37 7.16
C SER A 162 -22.64 5.59 7.57
N SER A 163 -23.44 4.53 7.74
CA SER A 163 -24.90 4.65 7.79
C SER A 163 -25.62 3.69 8.73
N TYR A 164 -24.97 2.67 9.30
CA TYR A 164 -25.62 1.75 10.26
C TYR A 164 -24.61 1.27 11.31
N TRP A 165 -24.70 1.75 12.56
CA TRP A 165 -23.81 1.33 13.67
C TRP A 165 -24.21 0.00 14.31
N ASP A 166 -25.22 -0.68 13.79
CA ASP A 166 -25.88 -1.81 14.48
C ASP A 166 -25.02 -3.06 14.61
N TYR A 167 -23.84 -3.12 13.98
CA TYR A 167 -22.88 -4.23 14.13
C TYR A 167 -21.81 -4.02 15.21
N MET A 168 -21.52 -2.77 15.61
CA MET A 168 -20.58 -2.48 16.69
C MET A 168 -21.36 -2.11 17.96
N THR A 169 -21.27 -2.95 18.99
CA THR A 169 -21.79 -2.61 20.31
C THR A 169 -20.69 -2.00 21.19
N PRO A 170 -21.04 -1.38 22.34
CA PRO A 170 -20.04 -0.95 23.32
C PRO A 170 -19.10 -2.07 23.81
N HIS A 171 -19.51 -3.34 23.71
CA HIS A 171 -18.75 -4.53 24.10
C HIS A 171 -17.95 -5.17 22.93
N THR A 172 -18.10 -4.66 21.71
CA THR A 172 -17.43 -5.21 20.52
C THR A 172 -16.13 -4.46 20.23
N LEU A 173 -15.09 -5.17 19.80
CA LEU A 173 -13.78 -4.66 19.41
C LEU A 173 -13.42 -5.16 18.01
N ALA A 174 -12.95 -4.30 17.12
CA ALA A 174 -12.39 -4.74 15.85
C ALA A 174 -10.93 -5.17 16.02
N LEU A 175 -10.57 -6.34 15.51
CA LEU A 175 -9.19 -6.87 15.51
C LEU A 175 -8.50 -6.67 14.16
N THR A 176 -9.27 -6.53 13.10
CA THR A 176 -8.82 -6.03 11.80
C THR A 176 -9.76 -4.90 11.35
N ASN A 177 -9.30 -4.09 10.41
CA ASN A 177 -10.13 -3.05 9.78
C ASN A 177 -10.25 -3.30 8.29
N TRP A 178 -11.26 -2.68 7.69
CA TRP A 178 -11.41 -2.58 6.26
C TRP A 178 -10.19 -1.92 5.61
N GLY A 179 -9.59 -2.61 4.64
CA GLY A 179 -8.37 -2.20 3.98
C GLY A 179 -8.60 -1.17 2.89
N THR A 180 -7.56 -0.80 2.15
CA THR A 180 -7.64 0.28 1.16
C THR A 180 -8.35 -0.09 -0.16
N GLY A 181 -9.04 -1.22 -0.23
CA GLY A 181 -9.89 -1.56 -1.39
C GLY A 181 -9.11 -1.78 -2.69
N GLY A 182 -8.10 -2.65 -2.64
CA GLY A 182 -7.38 -3.11 -3.83
C GLY A 182 -8.18 -4.03 -4.76
N TRP A 183 -7.55 -4.43 -5.87
CA TRP A 183 -8.05 -5.16 -7.06
C TRP A 183 -8.96 -6.37 -6.80
N ASN A 184 -8.97 -6.93 -5.59
CA ASN A 184 -9.88 -8.01 -5.21
C ASN A 184 -11.33 -7.54 -4.99
N ASN A 185 -11.83 -6.56 -5.76
CA ASN A 185 -13.20 -6.05 -5.68
C ASN A 185 -13.63 -5.74 -4.22
N ASP A 186 -12.77 -5.11 -3.41
CA ASP A 186 -13.11 -4.82 -2.01
C ASP A 186 -13.34 -6.06 -1.10
N ASN A 187 -12.80 -7.23 -1.46
CA ASN A 187 -12.78 -8.40 -0.57
C ASN A 187 -11.87 -8.11 0.63
N THR A 188 -12.46 -7.64 1.72
CA THR A 188 -11.76 -7.41 2.98
C THR A 188 -12.41 -8.17 4.12
N TRP A 189 -11.63 -8.92 4.90
CA TRP A 189 -12.16 -9.61 6.06
C TRP A 189 -11.93 -8.82 7.35
N VAL A 190 -13.03 -8.57 8.06
CA VAL A 190 -13.04 -7.80 9.32
C VAL A 190 -13.36 -8.70 10.49
N LEU A 191 -12.41 -8.88 11.39
CA LEU A 191 -12.53 -9.68 12.60
C LEU A 191 -13.03 -8.80 13.73
N LEU A 192 -14.13 -9.20 14.34
CA LEU A 192 -14.68 -8.55 15.52
C LEU A 192 -14.68 -9.52 16.71
N TYR A 193 -14.40 -9.01 17.89
CA TYR A 193 -14.45 -9.72 19.16
C TYR A 193 -15.49 -9.07 20.07
N ASP A 194 -16.36 -9.87 20.67
CA ASP A 194 -17.36 -9.44 21.65
C ASP A 194 -16.89 -9.83 23.06
N ALA A 195 -16.54 -8.81 23.86
CA ALA A 195 -16.02 -8.98 25.22
C ALA A 195 -17.06 -9.46 26.22
N GLU A 196 -18.35 -9.16 25.99
CA GLU A 196 -19.44 -9.62 26.85
C GLU A 196 -19.72 -11.12 26.62
N ARG A 197 -19.69 -11.54 25.34
CA ARG A 197 -20.02 -12.91 24.94
C ARG A 197 -18.83 -13.86 24.92
N TYR A 198 -17.60 -13.34 24.96
CA TYR A 198 -16.38 -14.10 24.68
C TYR A 198 -16.44 -14.81 23.33
N ALA A 199 -16.73 -14.06 22.27
CA ALA A 199 -17.06 -14.64 20.97
C ALA A 199 -16.51 -13.80 19.81
N MET A 200 -16.12 -14.45 18.71
CA MET A 200 -15.60 -13.76 17.51
C MET A 200 -16.56 -13.85 16.33
N ARG A 201 -16.55 -12.82 15.49
CA ARG A 201 -17.26 -12.75 14.23
C ARG A 201 -16.30 -12.32 13.13
N VAL A 202 -16.53 -12.81 11.92
CA VAL A 202 -15.74 -12.50 10.74
C VAL A 202 -16.68 -11.99 9.66
N TYR A 203 -16.45 -10.77 9.20
CA TYR A 203 -17.24 -10.17 8.12
C TYR A 203 -16.47 -10.22 6.81
N ASP A 204 -17.11 -10.72 5.75
CA ASP A 204 -16.64 -10.48 4.39
C ASP A 204 -17.16 -9.11 3.91
N GLY A 205 -16.23 -8.22 3.63
CA GLY A 205 -16.49 -6.86 3.19
C GLY A 205 -17.21 -6.77 1.84
N GLN A 206 -16.98 -7.70 0.91
CA GLN A 206 -17.61 -7.63 -0.41
C GLN A 206 -19.13 -7.63 -0.35
N LEU A 207 -19.69 -8.41 0.58
CA LEU A 207 -21.13 -8.51 0.81
C LEU A 207 -21.74 -7.21 1.36
N TRP A 208 -20.90 -6.33 1.93
CA TRP A 208 -21.33 -5.06 2.51
C TRP A 208 -21.50 -3.95 1.46
N ILE A 209 -20.62 -3.87 0.45
CA ILE A 209 -20.61 -2.77 -0.53
C ILE A 209 -21.47 -3.06 -1.77
N ILE A 210 -21.66 -4.31 -2.17
CA ILE A 210 -22.26 -4.62 -3.48
C ILE A 210 -23.52 -5.49 -3.38
N ARG A 211 -24.69 -4.84 -3.47
CA ARG A 211 -26.00 -5.47 -3.77
C ARG A 211 -26.23 -5.73 -5.27
N SER A 212 -25.28 -5.43 -6.16
CA SER A 212 -25.59 -5.26 -7.60
C SER A 212 -24.59 -5.79 -8.62
N ARG A 213 -23.53 -6.50 -8.21
CA ARG A 213 -22.71 -7.29 -9.16
C ARG A 213 -22.70 -8.73 -8.68
N HIS A 214 -23.59 -9.53 -9.26
CA HIS A 214 -23.42 -10.98 -9.28
C HIS A 214 -22.16 -11.27 -10.10
N SER A 215 -21.01 -11.28 -9.42
CA SER A 215 -19.82 -11.92 -9.96
C SER A 215 -20.08 -13.41 -9.88
N GLU A 216 -20.41 -14.01 -11.02
CA GLU A 216 -20.25 -15.43 -11.25
C GLU A 216 -18.76 -15.76 -11.07
N SER A 217 -18.37 -16.31 -9.92
CA SER A 217 -17.05 -16.92 -9.77
C SER A 217 -17.20 -18.19 -8.93
N GLY A 218 -17.40 -19.30 -9.64
CA GLY A 218 -17.40 -20.66 -9.11
C GLY A 218 -16.02 -21.19 -8.71
N ASP A 219 -15.06 -20.30 -8.44
CA ASP A 219 -13.83 -20.69 -7.78
C ASP A 219 -14.12 -20.78 -6.28
N GLU A 220 -14.32 -22.00 -5.81
CA GLU A 220 -14.26 -22.34 -4.39
C GLU A 220 -12.99 -21.68 -3.83
N ARG A 221 -13.15 -20.60 -3.04
CA ARG A 221 -12.01 -19.89 -2.47
C ARG A 221 -11.24 -20.89 -1.58
N ASN A 222 -10.14 -21.40 -2.12
CA ASN A 222 -9.28 -22.36 -1.44
C ASN A 222 -8.87 -21.77 -0.07
N GLY A 223 -9.24 -22.45 1.00
CA GLY A 223 -8.92 -22.01 2.37
C GLY A 223 -10.08 -21.41 3.17
N MET A 224 -11.28 -21.17 2.61
CA MET A 224 -12.46 -20.80 3.42
C MET A 224 -12.93 -21.91 4.36
N ASN A 225 -12.40 -23.13 4.22
CA ASN A 225 -12.81 -24.29 4.99
C ASN A 225 -12.68 -24.12 6.51
N ILE A 226 -11.81 -23.23 6.99
CA ILE A 226 -11.67 -23.00 8.42
C ILE A 226 -12.86 -22.24 9.04
N PHE A 227 -13.68 -21.60 8.20
CA PHE A 227 -14.88 -20.84 8.59
C PHE A 227 -16.19 -21.61 8.33
N ILE A 228 -16.13 -22.83 7.77
CA ILE A 228 -17.29 -23.65 7.38
C ILE A 228 -18.21 -24.00 8.56
N GLU A 229 -17.68 -24.07 9.78
CA GLU A 229 -18.49 -24.41 10.96
C GLU A 229 -19.52 -23.36 11.35
N ALA A 230 -19.39 -22.15 10.81
CA ALA A 230 -20.36 -21.08 11.00
C ALA A 230 -20.59 -20.32 9.69
N PRO A 231 -21.16 -20.97 8.66
CA PRO A 231 -21.34 -20.33 7.36
C PRO A 231 -22.30 -19.14 7.47
N ASN A 232 -23.15 -19.05 8.49
CA ASN A 232 -24.01 -17.87 8.66
C ASN A 232 -23.26 -16.68 9.30
N SER A 233 -22.14 -16.93 9.99
CA SER A 233 -21.33 -15.89 10.63
C SER A 233 -20.60 -14.96 9.64
N VAL A 234 -20.31 -15.48 8.44
CA VAL A 234 -19.67 -14.74 7.34
C VAL A 234 -20.71 -14.08 6.41
N TRP A 235 -21.98 -14.54 6.42
CA TRP A 235 -22.93 -14.28 5.33
C TRP A 235 -24.25 -13.56 5.68
N ALA A 236 -24.75 -13.55 6.92
CA ALA A 236 -26.14 -13.18 7.16
C ALA A 236 -26.38 -11.70 7.56
N ARG A 237 -26.66 -10.84 6.57
CA ARG A 237 -27.35 -9.54 6.76
C ARG A 237 -28.88 -9.70 6.88
N ILE A 238 -29.43 -10.86 6.51
CA ILE A 238 -30.84 -10.97 6.09
C ILE A 238 -31.73 -11.71 7.09
N ASP A 239 -31.19 -12.46 8.05
CA ASP A 239 -32.01 -13.20 9.00
C ASP A 239 -31.63 -12.86 10.45
N ASP A 240 -32.60 -12.35 11.21
CA ASP A 240 -32.51 -12.07 12.65
C ASP A 240 -32.29 -13.34 13.50
N GLN A 241 -32.09 -14.49 12.85
CA GLN A 241 -31.84 -15.77 13.47
C GLN A 241 -30.36 -15.94 13.79
N LYS A 242 -30.01 -15.50 15.00
CA LYS A 242 -28.80 -15.85 15.78
C LYS A 242 -27.51 -15.83 14.96
N PRO A 243 -26.76 -14.71 14.97
CA PRO A 243 -25.40 -14.71 14.45
C PRO A 243 -24.62 -15.85 15.10
N GLU A 244 -24.11 -16.78 14.29
CA GLU A 244 -23.18 -17.79 14.74
C GLU A 244 -21.89 -17.06 15.13
N TRP A 245 -21.40 -17.33 16.34
CA TRP A 245 -20.15 -16.76 16.82
C TRP A 245 -19.13 -17.88 16.92
N PHE A 246 -17.90 -17.58 16.56
CA PHE A 246 -16.79 -18.49 16.80
C PHE A 246 -16.37 -18.43 18.27
N ASP A 247 -16.03 -19.58 18.82
CA ASP A 247 -15.17 -19.66 20.00
C ASP A 247 -13.81 -19.03 19.64
N PRO A 248 -13.42 -17.90 20.26
CA PRO A 248 -12.24 -17.16 19.83
C PRO A 248 -10.94 -17.97 19.92
N PRO A 249 -10.66 -18.73 21.01
CA PRO A 249 -9.47 -19.56 21.06
C PRO A 249 -9.41 -20.62 19.96
N THR A 250 -10.53 -21.27 19.66
CA THR A 250 -10.63 -22.24 18.57
C THR A 250 -10.33 -21.59 17.21
N LEU A 251 -10.92 -20.43 16.91
CA LEU A 251 -10.70 -19.76 15.64
C LEU A 251 -9.24 -19.32 15.46
N LEU A 252 -8.66 -18.67 16.46
CA LEU A 252 -7.27 -18.20 16.38
C LEU A 252 -6.29 -19.38 16.23
N ARG A 253 -6.50 -20.49 16.97
CA ARG A 253 -5.69 -21.70 16.79
C ARG A 253 -5.83 -22.31 15.40
N ARG A 254 -7.01 -22.26 14.78
CA ARG A 254 -7.21 -22.68 13.39
C ARG A 254 -6.47 -21.78 12.40
N MET A 255 -6.45 -20.47 12.62
CA MET A 255 -5.67 -19.55 11.79
C MET A 255 -4.18 -19.85 11.89
N ILE A 256 -3.64 -20.05 13.10
CA ILE A 256 -2.26 -20.48 13.32
C ILE A 256 -1.98 -21.79 12.57
N GLY A 257 -2.85 -22.80 12.75
CA GLY A 257 -2.75 -24.08 12.05
C GLY A 257 -2.81 -23.94 10.53
N ALA A 258 -3.62 -23.03 9.99
CA ALA A 258 -3.72 -22.79 8.55
C ALA A 258 -2.42 -22.24 7.96
N TYR A 259 -1.74 -21.32 8.65
CA TYR A 259 -0.42 -20.83 8.24
C TYR A 259 0.68 -21.90 8.43
N GLN A 260 0.68 -22.62 9.55
CA GLN A 260 1.65 -23.69 9.82
C GLN A 260 1.55 -24.82 8.80
N THR A 261 0.34 -25.22 8.42
CA THR A 261 0.11 -26.25 7.39
C THR A 261 0.21 -25.72 5.96
N THR A 262 0.49 -24.43 5.75
CA THR A 262 0.50 -23.75 4.44
C THR A 262 -0.83 -23.83 3.68
N ALA A 263 -1.93 -24.15 4.39
CA ALA A 263 -3.27 -24.04 3.82
C ALA A 263 -3.53 -22.59 3.37
N TRP A 264 -3.02 -21.63 4.15
CA TRP A 264 -2.93 -20.22 3.80
C TRP A 264 -1.49 -19.78 3.65
N SER A 265 -1.29 -18.86 2.71
CA SER A 265 -0.07 -18.05 2.61
C SER A 265 -0.40 -16.61 3.01
N PRO A 266 0.37 -15.94 3.87
CA PRO A 266 0.06 -14.56 4.22
C PRO A 266 0.11 -13.60 3.03
N TRP A 267 0.88 -13.93 1.98
CA TRP A 267 0.91 -13.22 0.70
C TRP A 267 -0.32 -13.45 -0.19
N GLU A 268 -1.00 -14.59 -0.03
CA GLU A 268 -2.26 -14.89 -0.73
C GLU A 268 -3.43 -14.11 -0.13
N VAL A 269 -3.38 -13.94 1.19
CA VAL A 269 -4.44 -13.28 1.95
C VAL A 269 -4.15 -11.77 2.13
N SER A 270 -3.10 -11.20 1.54
CA SER A 270 -2.91 -9.75 1.46
C SER A 270 -3.50 -9.19 0.15
N ASN A 271 -3.82 -7.89 0.10
CA ASN A 271 -4.52 -7.28 -1.03
C ASN A 271 -3.58 -6.73 -2.13
N ARG A 272 -2.33 -7.17 -2.16
CA ARG A 272 -1.35 -6.68 -3.13
C ARG A 272 -1.60 -7.32 -4.48
N GLU A 273 -1.76 -6.49 -5.53
CA GLU A 273 -1.77 -6.98 -6.92
C GLU A 273 -0.58 -7.93 -7.13
N ASP A 274 -0.89 -9.12 -7.65
CA ASP A 274 0.04 -10.23 -7.91
C ASP A 274 0.79 -10.81 -6.70
N GLY A 275 0.31 -10.65 -5.46
CA GLY A 275 0.88 -11.39 -4.30
C GLY A 275 2.37 -11.11 -4.08
N TRP A 276 2.78 -9.87 -4.34
CA TRP A 276 4.18 -9.44 -4.45
C TRP A 276 4.93 -9.90 -5.71
N GLY A 277 4.21 -10.02 -6.82
CA GLY A 277 4.70 -10.52 -8.10
C GLY A 277 5.01 -12.02 -8.10
N VAL A 278 4.40 -12.80 -7.20
CA VAL A 278 4.60 -14.24 -7.06
C VAL A 278 3.26 -14.90 -6.72
N ASP A 279 2.90 -15.97 -7.43
CA ASP A 279 1.69 -16.71 -7.16
C ASP A 279 1.73 -17.43 -5.80
N SER A 280 0.57 -17.58 -5.16
CA SER A 280 0.50 -18.20 -3.83
C SER A 280 1.02 -19.63 -3.81
N SER A 281 0.83 -20.42 -4.86
CA SER A 281 1.31 -21.81 -4.93
C SER A 281 2.83 -21.85 -4.85
N THR A 282 3.51 -21.01 -5.63
CA THR A 282 4.97 -20.86 -5.60
C THR A 282 5.44 -20.47 -4.20
N ILE A 283 4.81 -19.50 -3.54
CA ILE A 283 5.22 -19.10 -2.18
C ILE A 283 5.09 -20.27 -1.20
N LYS A 284 3.97 -21.00 -1.25
CA LYS A 284 3.77 -22.20 -0.40
C LYS A 284 4.84 -23.26 -0.68
N ASP A 285 5.20 -23.48 -1.94
CA ASP A 285 6.25 -24.43 -2.31
C ASP A 285 7.64 -23.97 -1.86
N LEU A 286 7.94 -22.68 -1.98
CA LEU A 286 9.17 -22.08 -1.44
C LEU A 286 9.24 -22.21 0.07
N SER A 287 8.15 -21.97 0.81
CA SER A 287 8.13 -22.13 2.27
C SER A 287 8.43 -23.58 2.68
N ARG A 288 7.79 -24.56 2.03
CA ARG A 288 8.04 -25.99 2.29
C ARG A 288 9.46 -26.41 1.92
N LYS A 289 9.96 -25.96 0.77
CA LYS A 289 11.35 -26.19 0.32
C LYS A 289 12.36 -25.72 1.36
N ASN A 290 12.06 -24.62 2.05
CA ASN A 290 12.90 -24.01 3.07
C ASN A 290 12.58 -24.48 4.49
N GLY A 291 11.83 -25.58 4.66
CA GLY A 291 11.68 -26.26 5.96
C GLY A 291 10.52 -25.79 6.83
N TRP A 292 9.60 -24.98 6.32
CA TRP A 292 8.40 -24.57 7.09
C TRP A 292 7.46 -25.76 7.36
N PRO A 293 6.87 -25.89 8.58
CA PRO A 293 7.00 -24.98 9.73
C PRO A 293 8.13 -25.32 10.72
N ASP A 294 8.73 -26.52 10.64
CA ASP A 294 9.55 -27.05 11.74
C ASP A 294 10.99 -26.52 11.75
N ASN A 295 11.66 -26.52 10.60
CA ASN A 295 13.07 -26.17 10.44
C ASN A 295 13.23 -25.04 9.41
N PHE A 296 12.43 -23.99 9.54
CA PHE A 296 12.35 -22.93 8.53
C PHE A 296 13.64 -22.09 8.47
N ASP A 297 14.31 -22.12 7.32
CA ASP A 297 15.43 -21.25 6.99
C ASP A 297 14.90 -19.94 6.39
N SER A 298 14.70 -18.94 7.24
CA SER A 298 14.19 -17.63 6.85
C SER A 298 15.10 -16.92 5.85
N ASP A 299 16.42 -17.09 5.96
CA ASP A 299 17.37 -16.43 5.07
C ASP A 299 17.34 -17.07 3.69
N GLN A 300 17.40 -18.41 3.62
CA GLN A 300 17.33 -19.11 2.34
C GLN A 300 15.96 -18.95 1.68
N PHE A 301 14.86 -18.88 2.43
CA PHE A 301 13.54 -18.56 1.88
C PHE A 301 13.53 -17.19 1.19
N ASN A 302 14.04 -16.15 1.86
CA ASN A 302 14.09 -14.81 1.28
C ASN A 302 15.03 -14.74 0.07
N VAL A 303 16.16 -15.46 0.11
CA VAL A 303 17.05 -15.62 -1.04
C VAL A 303 16.32 -16.25 -2.22
N ASP A 304 15.65 -17.40 -2.01
CA ASP A 304 14.89 -18.10 -3.04
C ASP A 304 13.76 -17.24 -3.60
N LEU A 305 13.07 -16.47 -2.75
CA LEU A 305 12.00 -15.56 -3.15
C LEU A 305 12.54 -14.42 -4.04
N ILE A 306 13.68 -13.83 -3.68
CA ILE A 306 14.36 -12.81 -4.50
C ILE A 306 14.77 -13.39 -5.86
N ARG A 307 15.37 -14.59 -5.87
CA ARG A 307 15.76 -15.29 -7.10
C ARG A 307 14.55 -15.62 -7.98
N PHE A 308 13.45 -16.09 -7.38
CA PHE A 308 12.22 -16.36 -8.10
C PHE A 308 11.65 -15.09 -8.75
N ARG A 309 11.58 -13.98 -8.02
CA ARG A 309 11.14 -12.69 -8.57
C ARG A 309 12.03 -12.22 -9.72
N ALA A 310 13.34 -12.45 -9.62
CA ALA A 310 14.28 -12.14 -10.70
C ALA A 310 13.97 -12.98 -11.96
N ARG A 311 13.66 -14.28 -11.81
CA ARG A 311 13.21 -15.16 -12.91
C ARG A 311 11.88 -14.72 -13.51
N TYR A 312 10.93 -14.35 -12.67
CA TYR A 312 9.59 -13.95 -13.11
C TYR A 312 9.60 -12.65 -13.92
N LYS A 313 10.52 -11.74 -13.58
CA LYS A 313 10.72 -10.46 -14.30
C LYS A 313 11.64 -10.58 -15.51
N LEU A 314 12.06 -11.78 -15.90
CA LEU A 314 12.93 -11.92 -17.07
C LEU A 314 12.19 -11.47 -18.32
N PRO A 315 12.83 -10.65 -19.18
CA PRO A 315 12.23 -10.29 -20.44
C PRO A 315 12.06 -11.56 -21.27
N GLN A 316 10.82 -11.88 -21.67
CA GLN A 316 10.49 -13.06 -22.48
C GLN A 316 11.38 -13.20 -23.73
N HIS A 317 11.85 -12.06 -24.27
CA HIS A 317 12.67 -12.00 -25.47
C HIS A 317 14.15 -11.68 -25.20
N GLY A 318 14.63 -11.77 -23.95
CA GLY A 318 16.04 -11.54 -23.62
C GLY A 318 16.57 -10.20 -24.17
N TYR A 319 17.68 -10.24 -24.91
CA TYR A 319 18.26 -9.06 -25.57
C TYR A 319 17.40 -8.47 -26.67
N ALA A 320 16.49 -9.26 -27.23
CA ALA A 320 15.60 -8.82 -28.28
C ALA A 320 14.35 -8.11 -27.72
N SER A 321 14.20 -7.98 -26.40
CA SER A 321 13.01 -7.38 -25.80
C SER A 321 12.75 -5.95 -26.26
N ASP A 322 13.79 -5.13 -26.42
CA ASP A 322 13.64 -3.76 -26.93
C ASP A 322 13.20 -3.75 -28.40
N ALA A 323 13.77 -4.65 -29.21
CA ALA A 323 13.41 -4.80 -30.61
C ALA A 323 11.96 -5.32 -30.75
N TYR A 324 11.57 -6.31 -29.95
CA TYR A 324 10.21 -6.84 -29.91
C TYR A 324 9.18 -5.79 -29.47
N LYS A 325 9.51 -5.01 -28.45
CA LYS A 325 8.68 -3.88 -28.01
C LYS A 325 8.52 -2.86 -29.13
N CYS A 326 9.60 -2.49 -29.81
CA CYS A 326 9.55 -1.60 -30.97
C CYS A 326 8.66 -2.15 -32.09
N ILE A 327 8.77 -3.46 -32.41
CA ILE A 327 7.88 -4.13 -33.38
C ILE A 327 6.42 -4.02 -32.94
N THR A 328 6.14 -4.31 -31.66
CA THR A 328 4.79 -4.27 -31.08
C THR A 328 4.21 -2.86 -31.10
N ASP A 329 4.99 -1.84 -30.74
CA ASP A 329 4.54 -0.44 -30.74
C ASP A 329 4.27 0.06 -32.18
N LEU A 330 5.10 -0.35 -33.15
CA LEU A 330 4.98 0.07 -34.55
C LEU A 330 3.89 -0.67 -35.32
N GLN A 331 3.78 -2.00 -35.17
CA GLN A 331 2.81 -2.83 -35.88
C GLN A 331 1.47 -3.00 -35.13
N GLY A 332 1.49 -2.86 -33.82
CA GLY A 332 0.44 -3.29 -32.90
C GLY A 332 0.76 -4.67 -32.34
N ALA A 333 0.20 -5.00 -31.18
CA ALA A 333 0.23 -6.36 -30.68
C ALA A 333 -0.47 -7.28 -31.69
N VAL A 334 0.25 -8.28 -32.20
CA VAL A 334 -0.40 -9.41 -32.85
C VAL A 334 -1.11 -10.13 -31.72
N GLY A 335 -2.43 -10.00 -31.64
CA GLY A 335 -3.22 -10.73 -30.65
C GLY A 335 -2.79 -12.19 -30.66
N THR A 336 -2.61 -12.78 -29.48
CA THR A 336 -2.44 -14.23 -29.42
C THR A 336 -3.67 -14.85 -30.10
N PRO A 337 -3.53 -15.90 -30.93
CA PRO A 337 -4.66 -16.51 -31.63
C PRO A 337 -5.86 -16.88 -30.73
N ASP A 338 -5.62 -17.02 -29.43
CA ASP A 338 -6.61 -17.38 -28.41
C ASP A 338 -7.35 -16.18 -27.79
N SER A 339 -6.93 -14.95 -28.07
CA SER A 339 -7.62 -13.72 -27.71
C SER A 339 -8.90 -13.59 -28.55
N HIS A 340 -10.01 -14.16 -28.08
CA HIS A 340 -11.33 -14.03 -28.73
C HIS A 340 -11.95 -12.63 -28.57
N SER A 341 -11.14 -11.61 -28.24
CA SER A 341 -11.63 -10.25 -28.11
C SER A 341 -11.90 -9.67 -29.50
N PRO A 342 -13.14 -9.23 -29.82
CA PRO A 342 -13.48 -8.62 -31.12
C PRO A 342 -12.72 -7.31 -31.44
N SER A 343 -11.74 -6.92 -30.62
CA SER A 343 -10.92 -5.72 -30.70
C SER A 343 -9.51 -5.97 -31.24
N ASP A 344 -9.25 -7.07 -31.94
CA ASP A 344 -7.99 -7.36 -32.66
C ASP A 344 -7.78 -6.45 -33.90
N ILE A 345 -8.16 -5.18 -33.78
CA ILE A 345 -7.84 -4.16 -34.77
C ILE A 345 -6.36 -3.84 -34.59
N PRO A 346 -5.52 -3.96 -35.64
CA PRO A 346 -4.12 -3.55 -35.57
C PRO A 346 -4.05 -2.11 -35.04
N SER A 347 -3.39 -1.92 -33.90
CA SER A 347 -3.40 -0.64 -33.16
C SER A 347 -2.02 0.01 -33.09
N GLY A 348 -1.08 -0.46 -33.92
CA GLY A 348 0.28 0.09 -33.98
C GLY A 348 0.35 1.48 -34.60
N PHE A 349 1.47 2.16 -34.33
CA PHE A 349 1.78 3.48 -34.87
C PHE A 349 1.66 3.54 -36.40
N ILE A 350 2.18 2.53 -37.13
CA ILE A 350 2.15 2.50 -38.60
C ILE A 350 0.71 2.40 -39.11
N PHE A 351 -0.13 1.58 -38.47
CA PHE A 351 -1.54 1.46 -38.85
C PHE A 351 -2.27 2.80 -38.71
N HIS A 352 -2.15 3.44 -37.54
CA HIS A 352 -2.77 4.74 -37.30
C HIS A 352 -2.23 5.83 -38.23
N THR A 353 -0.93 5.79 -38.55
CA THR A 353 -0.30 6.74 -39.47
C THR A 353 -0.79 6.55 -40.91
N LYS A 354 -0.94 5.31 -41.38
CA LYS A 354 -1.56 5.01 -42.69
C LYS A 354 -3.01 5.48 -42.77
N ALA A 355 -3.81 5.20 -41.75
CA ALA A 355 -5.20 5.67 -41.68
C ALA A 355 -5.28 7.20 -41.69
N ARG A 356 -4.40 7.89 -40.96
CA ARG A 356 -4.29 9.35 -40.96
C ARG A 356 -3.89 9.88 -42.33
N LEU A 357 -2.92 9.25 -43.00
CA LEU A 357 -2.48 9.63 -44.34
C LEU A 357 -3.63 9.55 -45.35
N THR A 358 -4.35 8.42 -45.39
CA THR A 358 -5.52 8.24 -46.28
C THR A 358 -6.57 9.32 -46.06
N ARG A 359 -6.87 9.65 -44.79
CA ARG A 359 -7.83 10.71 -44.45
C ARG A 359 -7.36 12.09 -44.95
N LEU A 360 -6.08 12.41 -44.80
CA LEU A 360 -5.51 13.68 -45.27
C LEU A 360 -5.50 13.76 -46.80
N GLU A 361 -5.19 12.67 -47.50
CA GLU A 361 -5.25 12.61 -48.96
C GLU A 361 -6.68 12.75 -49.49
N GLN A 362 -7.66 12.14 -48.82
CA GLN A 362 -9.07 12.32 -49.14
C GLN A 362 -9.52 13.76 -48.93
N GLN A 363 -9.16 14.38 -47.80
CA GLN A 363 -9.45 15.79 -47.53
C GLN A 363 -8.79 16.70 -48.58
N LEU A 364 -7.54 16.42 -48.95
CA LEU A 364 -6.82 17.18 -49.96
C LEU A 364 -7.53 17.13 -51.33
N SER A 365 -8.05 15.96 -51.73
CA SER A 365 -8.80 15.83 -52.99
C SER A 365 -10.13 16.58 -53.01
N GLY A 366 -10.73 16.82 -51.83
CA GLY A 366 -11.99 17.56 -51.68
C GLY A 366 -11.82 19.06 -51.43
N ALA A 367 -10.61 19.51 -51.10
CA ALA A 367 -10.35 20.91 -50.76
C ALA A 367 -10.39 21.81 -52.00
N THR A 368 -11.12 22.92 -51.90
CA THR A 368 -11.27 23.90 -52.99
C THR A 368 -10.52 25.21 -52.73
N ASP A 369 -10.23 25.52 -51.46
CA ASP A 369 -9.42 26.66 -51.03
C ASP A 369 -7.92 26.37 -51.21
N GLU A 370 -7.19 27.26 -51.88
CA GLU A 370 -5.77 27.04 -52.20
C GLU A 370 -4.90 26.99 -50.93
N ASP A 371 -5.19 27.83 -49.94
CA ASP A 371 -4.48 27.86 -48.66
C ASP A 371 -4.72 26.57 -47.85
N GLU A 372 -5.97 26.09 -47.78
CA GLU A 372 -6.31 24.77 -47.22
C GLU A 372 -5.61 23.62 -47.96
N GLN A 373 -5.55 23.64 -49.30
CA GLN A 373 -4.83 22.64 -50.07
C GLN A 373 -3.34 22.58 -49.70
N TRP A 374 -2.69 23.73 -49.50
CA TRP A 374 -1.28 23.76 -49.08
C TRP A 374 -1.08 23.26 -47.65
N LEU A 375 -2.00 23.56 -46.72
CA LEU A 375 -1.97 23.01 -45.36
C LEU A 375 -2.11 21.48 -45.38
N LEU A 376 -3.02 20.95 -46.20
CA LEU A 376 -3.21 19.51 -46.34
C LEU A 376 -2.03 18.84 -47.03
N LYS A 377 -1.43 19.46 -48.06
CA LYS A 377 -0.18 18.98 -48.68
C LYS A 377 0.96 18.87 -47.65
N TRP A 378 1.11 19.88 -46.79
CA TRP A 378 2.07 19.83 -45.69
C TRP A 378 1.78 18.67 -44.72
N GLY A 379 0.52 18.52 -44.30
CA GLY A 379 0.08 17.43 -43.43
C GLY A 379 0.35 16.04 -44.03
N VAL A 380 0.08 15.86 -45.33
CA VAL A 380 0.39 14.64 -46.09
C VAL A 380 1.89 14.39 -46.09
N GLN A 381 2.71 15.39 -46.41
CA GLN A 381 4.17 15.24 -46.49
C GLN A 381 4.77 14.83 -45.13
N ARG A 382 4.37 15.50 -44.05
CA ARG A 382 4.83 15.16 -42.69
C ARG A 382 4.41 13.74 -42.28
N THR A 383 3.17 13.38 -42.56
CA THR A 383 2.67 12.02 -42.26
C THR A 383 3.40 10.95 -43.08
N LYS A 384 3.81 11.26 -44.32
CA LYS A 384 4.67 10.37 -45.12
C LYS A 384 6.05 10.18 -44.49
N TRP A 385 6.70 11.25 -44.03
CA TRP A 385 7.98 11.12 -43.32
C TRP A 385 7.87 10.31 -42.03
N ASP A 386 6.82 10.52 -41.25
CA ASP A 386 6.56 9.72 -40.03
C ASP A 386 6.34 8.25 -40.37
N LEU A 387 5.63 7.95 -41.46
CA LEU A 387 5.41 6.60 -41.95
C LEU A 387 6.69 5.94 -42.45
N GLU A 388 7.48 6.63 -43.28
CA GLU A 388 8.77 6.17 -43.79
C GLU A 388 9.73 5.83 -42.64
N ARG A 389 9.80 6.69 -41.62
CA ARG A 389 10.58 6.43 -40.40
C ARG A 389 10.05 5.20 -39.68
N GLY A 390 8.75 5.13 -39.39
CA GLY A 390 8.16 4.00 -38.69
C GLY A 390 8.39 2.67 -39.42
N GLU A 391 8.30 2.65 -40.76
CA GLU A 391 8.58 1.47 -41.57
C GLU A 391 10.08 1.09 -41.57
N ALA A 392 10.99 2.07 -41.57
CA ALA A 392 12.43 1.84 -41.44
C ALA A 392 12.80 1.28 -40.05
N ASP A 393 12.29 1.91 -38.97
CA ASP A 393 12.50 1.47 -37.58
C ASP A 393 11.94 0.06 -37.37
N LEU A 394 10.77 -0.24 -37.95
CA LEU A 394 10.18 -1.57 -37.91
C LEU A 394 11.07 -2.60 -38.61
N LYS A 395 11.58 -2.27 -39.79
CA LYS A 395 12.46 -3.15 -40.55
C LYS A 395 13.74 -3.45 -39.77
N GLU A 396 14.39 -2.43 -39.23
CA GLU A 396 15.58 -2.58 -38.39
C GLU A 396 15.27 -3.43 -37.15
N ALA A 397 14.17 -3.14 -36.44
CA ALA A 397 13.77 -3.89 -35.25
C ALA A 397 13.52 -5.37 -35.57
N LYS A 398 12.88 -5.68 -36.71
CA LYS A 398 12.70 -7.07 -37.19
C LYS A 398 14.02 -7.75 -37.52
N GLU A 399 14.94 -7.06 -38.18
CA GLU A 399 16.27 -7.61 -38.49
C GLU A 399 17.06 -7.90 -37.20
N VAL A 400 17.01 -6.98 -36.22
CA VAL A 400 17.62 -7.17 -34.91
C VAL A 400 16.97 -8.32 -34.16
N PHE A 401 15.64 -8.40 -34.13
CA PHE A 401 14.90 -9.48 -33.48
C PHE A 401 15.22 -10.83 -34.12
N GLN A 402 15.15 -10.95 -35.45
CA GLN A 402 15.47 -12.18 -36.17
C GLN A 402 16.93 -12.62 -35.95
N ARG A 403 17.86 -11.67 -35.86
CA ARG A 403 19.28 -11.95 -35.58
C ARG A 403 19.47 -12.49 -34.16
N LEU A 404 18.73 -11.97 -33.18
CA LEU A 404 18.83 -12.38 -31.78
C LEU A 404 17.97 -13.61 -31.44
N CYS A 405 16.89 -13.85 -32.17
CA CYS A 405 15.91 -14.91 -31.95
C CYS A 405 15.54 -15.59 -33.29
N PRO A 406 16.46 -16.33 -33.93
CA PRO A 406 16.26 -16.85 -35.28
C PRO A 406 15.11 -17.88 -35.40
N THR A 407 14.72 -18.52 -34.30
CA THR A 407 13.64 -19.52 -34.23
C THR A 407 12.44 -19.03 -33.41
N ASP A 408 12.27 -17.71 -33.26
CA ASP A 408 11.32 -17.05 -32.35
C ASP A 408 11.51 -17.39 -30.85
N VAL A 409 12.51 -18.21 -30.54
CA VAL A 409 12.97 -18.52 -29.17
C VAL A 409 14.23 -17.71 -28.92
N CYS A 410 14.15 -16.74 -28.01
CA CYS A 410 15.25 -15.81 -27.74
C CYS A 410 16.28 -16.35 -26.74
N TYR A 411 15.87 -17.25 -25.85
CA TYR A 411 16.75 -18.06 -25.01
C TYR A 411 15.99 -19.31 -24.59
N GLU A 412 16.71 -20.38 -24.27
CA GLU A 412 16.09 -21.62 -23.80
C GLU A 412 15.86 -21.57 -22.28
N ASP A 413 14.85 -22.28 -21.76
CA ASP A 413 14.56 -22.34 -20.33
C ASP A 413 15.77 -22.80 -19.49
N LYS A 414 16.65 -23.65 -20.06
CA LYS A 414 17.90 -24.07 -19.43
C LYS A 414 18.89 -22.90 -19.20
N ASP A 415 18.80 -21.85 -19.99
CA ASP A 415 19.63 -20.63 -19.88
C ASP A 415 19.01 -19.61 -18.91
N SER A 416 17.84 -19.89 -18.32
CA SER A 416 17.16 -19.00 -17.37
C SER A 416 18.05 -18.61 -16.19
N ILE A 417 19.00 -19.46 -15.78
CA ILE A 417 19.96 -19.14 -14.71
C ILE A 417 20.90 -17.99 -15.07
N LEU A 418 21.30 -17.88 -16.35
CA LEU A 418 22.16 -16.78 -16.81
C LEU A 418 21.41 -15.44 -16.78
N TRP A 419 20.13 -15.48 -17.16
CA TRP A 419 19.25 -14.33 -17.13
C TRP A 419 18.87 -13.92 -15.70
N GLU A 420 18.59 -14.89 -14.82
CA GLU A 420 18.40 -14.66 -13.40
C GLU A 420 19.62 -13.96 -12.80
N PHE A 421 20.82 -14.49 -13.06
CA PHE A 421 22.06 -13.89 -12.57
C PHE A 421 22.21 -12.44 -13.05
N ARG A 422 21.96 -12.17 -14.35
CA ARG A 422 22.00 -10.80 -14.90
C ARG A 422 21.00 -9.88 -14.20
N ALA A 423 19.77 -10.33 -13.97
CA ALA A 423 18.75 -9.55 -13.29
C ALA A 423 19.14 -9.25 -11.82
N LEU A 424 19.71 -10.23 -11.12
CA LEU A 424 20.20 -10.04 -9.75
C LEU A 424 21.44 -9.15 -9.69
N GLU A 425 22.34 -9.24 -10.68
CA GLU A 425 23.48 -8.33 -10.80
C GLU A 425 23.01 -6.88 -10.96
N LYS A 426 22.00 -6.64 -11.80
CA LYS A 426 21.38 -5.32 -11.96
C LYS A 426 20.84 -4.79 -10.62
N GLU A 427 20.04 -5.57 -9.90
CA GLU A 427 19.48 -5.15 -8.61
C GLU A 427 20.57 -4.97 -7.54
N PHE A 428 21.59 -5.83 -7.54
CA PHE A 428 22.72 -5.71 -6.62
C PHE A 428 23.54 -4.44 -6.88
N GLU A 429 23.87 -4.13 -8.13
CA GLU A 429 24.54 -2.87 -8.48
C GLU A 429 23.70 -1.65 -8.12
N LYS A 430 22.38 -1.70 -8.36
CA LYS A 430 21.43 -0.64 -7.93
C LYS A 430 21.53 -0.39 -6.43
N SER A 431 21.54 -1.45 -5.62
CA SER A 431 21.59 -1.37 -4.15
C SER A 431 22.85 -0.68 -3.60
N LYS A 432 23.94 -0.62 -4.39
CA LYS A 432 25.16 0.10 -4.01
C LYS A 432 25.01 1.62 -4.06
N PHE A 433 24.04 2.12 -4.83
CA PHE A 433 23.75 3.55 -4.96
C PHE A 433 22.60 4.01 -4.05
N ASP A 434 21.97 3.08 -3.31
CA ASP A 434 20.97 3.45 -2.32
C ASP A 434 21.60 4.33 -1.24
N LEU A 435 20.83 5.30 -0.74
CA LEU A 435 21.25 6.10 0.41
C LEU A 435 21.64 5.18 1.56
N GLU A 436 22.56 5.65 2.41
CA GLU A 436 22.83 5.02 3.68
C GLU A 436 21.50 4.70 4.38
N ALA A 437 21.33 3.45 4.82
CA ALA A 437 20.07 2.97 5.37
C ALA A 437 19.55 3.91 6.48
N ALA A 438 20.47 4.44 7.30
CA ALA A 438 20.17 5.40 8.35
C ALA A 438 19.52 6.70 7.84
N SER A 439 19.98 7.25 6.71
CA SER A 439 19.42 8.48 6.13
C SER A 439 18.02 8.26 5.57
N LYS A 440 17.81 7.15 4.84
CA LYS A 440 16.50 6.76 4.32
C LYS A 440 15.51 6.53 5.46
N CYS A 441 15.91 5.77 6.47
CA CYS A 441 15.07 5.49 7.64
C CYS A 441 14.77 6.74 8.47
N ARG A 442 15.73 7.66 8.63
CA ARG A 442 15.50 8.93 9.32
C ARG A 442 14.46 9.77 8.59
N THR A 443 14.61 9.94 7.28
CA THR A 443 13.66 10.69 6.44
C THR A 443 12.26 10.07 6.54
N HIS A 444 12.15 8.74 6.48
CA HIS A 444 10.88 8.03 6.66
C HIS A 444 10.26 8.32 8.03
N VAL A 445 11.03 8.20 9.11
CA VAL A 445 10.53 8.45 10.47
C VAL A 445 10.15 9.92 10.70
N GLU A 446 10.90 10.88 10.13
CA GLU A 446 10.61 12.31 10.22
C GLU A 446 9.37 12.74 9.43
N THR A 447 8.98 11.98 8.40
CA THR A 447 7.78 12.23 7.59
C THR A 447 6.53 11.54 8.11
N LEU A 448 6.64 10.78 9.22
CA LEU A 448 5.49 10.15 9.84
C LEU A 448 4.49 11.20 10.36
N PRO A 449 3.19 10.91 10.28
CA PRO A 449 2.18 11.81 10.81
C PRO A 449 2.32 11.97 12.33
N GLU A 450 1.95 13.14 12.86
CA GLU A 450 2.06 13.44 14.30
C GLU A 450 1.31 12.45 15.21
N TRP A 451 0.28 11.78 14.68
CA TRP A 451 -0.51 10.78 15.40
C TRP A 451 0.14 9.39 15.44
N ALA A 452 1.26 9.16 14.73
CA ALA A 452 1.98 7.90 14.78
C ALA A 452 2.52 7.65 16.21
N PRO A 453 2.31 6.45 16.78
CA PRO A 453 2.85 6.10 18.09
C PRO A 453 4.35 6.35 18.12
N ARG A 454 4.84 6.95 19.21
CA ARG A 454 6.27 7.16 19.39
C ARG A 454 6.93 5.81 19.65
N ASP A 455 7.94 5.50 18.87
CA ASP A 455 8.79 4.33 19.07
C ASP A 455 10.25 4.78 18.91
N PRO A 456 11.03 4.78 20.01
CA PRO A 456 12.43 5.20 19.97
C PRO A 456 13.32 4.28 19.13
N ASP A 457 12.90 3.02 18.93
CA ASP A 457 13.67 1.99 18.25
C ASP A 457 13.35 1.93 16.75
N ARG A 458 12.34 2.67 16.27
CA ARG A 458 11.87 2.62 14.87
C ARG A 458 12.97 2.86 13.85
N ILE A 459 13.87 3.82 14.10
CA ILE A 459 15.00 4.09 13.19
C ILE A 459 15.95 2.88 13.16
N GLN A 460 16.27 2.30 14.32
CA GLN A 460 17.15 1.14 14.42
C GLN A 460 16.53 -0.10 13.76
N ASN A 461 15.24 -0.34 13.98
CA ASN A 461 14.48 -1.43 13.36
C ASN A 461 14.47 -1.28 11.84
N CYS A 462 14.15 -0.09 11.33
CA CYS A 462 14.19 0.19 9.89
C CYS A 462 15.59 -0.05 9.30
N VAL A 463 16.65 0.43 9.94
CA VAL A 463 18.03 0.22 9.47
C VAL A 463 18.37 -1.27 9.44
N ALA A 464 18.04 -2.01 10.50
CA ALA A 464 18.28 -3.45 10.56
C ALA A 464 17.53 -4.20 9.44
N GLN A 465 16.29 -3.83 9.14
CA GLN A 465 15.50 -4.43 8.06
C GLN A 465 16.08 -4.12 6.67
N VAL A 466 16.53 -2.88 6.44
CA VAL A 466 17.17 -2.50 5.16
C VAL A 466 18.48 -3.28 4.96
N GLU A 467 19.31 -3.39 5.99
CA GLU A 467 20.57 -4.13 5.91
C GLU A 467 20.35 -5.65 5.76
N LEU A 468 19.32 -6.20 6.42
CA LEU A 468 18.94 -7.60 6.25
C LEU A 468 18.48 -7.90 4.80
N LYS A 469 17.71 -7.01 4.19
CA LYS A 469 17.32 -7.14 2.77
C LYS A 469 18.50 -7.07 1.82
N LYS A 470 19.47 -6.17 2.09
CA LYS A 470 20.73 -6.12 1.33
C LYS A 470 21.53 -7.41 1.49
N HIS A 471 21.55 -7.99 2.69
CA HIS A 471 22.20 -9.26 2.95
C HIS A 471 21.57 -10.40 2.13
N TRP A 472 20.25 -10.54 2.13
CA TRP A 472 19.55 -11.53 1.31
C TRP A 472 19.78 -11.32 -0.19
N LEU A 473 19.76 -10.08 -0.67
CA LEU A 473 20.07 -9.77 -2.08
C LEU A 473 21.51 -10.17 -2.44
N PHE A 474 22.48 -9.91 -1.56
CA PHE A 474 23.87 -10.34 -1.77
C PHE A 474 24.02 -11.86 -1.81
N LEU A 475 23.32 -12.59 -0.94
CA LEU A 475 23.31 -14.06 -0.96
C LEU A 475 22.68 -14.59 -2.24
N ALA A 476 21.53 -14.05 -2.66
CA ALA A 476 20.87 -14.40 -3.92
C ALA A 476 21.78 -14.17 -5.13
N TYR A 477 22.42 -12.99 -5.21
CA TYR A 477 23.41 -12.67 -6.22
C TYR A 477 24.56 -13.69 -6.22
N SER A 478 25.13 -13.99 -5.05
CA SER A 478 26.29 -14.88 -4.93
C SER A 478 25.98 -16.31 -5.32
N GLN A 479 24.82 -16.84 -4.90
CA GLN A 479 24.35 -18.18 -5.28
C GLN A 479 24.08 -18.26 -6.78
N SER A 480 23.31 -17.32 -7.33
CA SER A 480 23.00 -17.28 -8.76
C SER A 480 24.25 -17.15 -9.62
N LYS A 481 25.23 -16.35 -9.19
CA LYS A 481 26.54 -16.23 -9.85
C LYS A 481 27.30 -17.55 -9.88
N ALA A 482 27.35 -18.26 -8.76
CA ALA A 482 28.05 -19.54 -8.68
C ALA A 482 27.42 -20.58 -9.63
N GLU A 483 26.09 -20.68 -9.62
CA GLU A 483 25.33 -21.56 -10.50
C GLU A 483 25.48 -21.18 -11.99
N ALA A 484 25.46 -19.88 -12.32
CA ALA A 484 25.68 -19.40 -13.68
C ALA A 484 27.09 -19.73 -14.21
N VAL A 485 28.12 -19.58 -13.36
CA VAL A 485 29.51 -19.95 -13.70
C VAL A 485 29.65 -21.46 -13.91
N GLU A 486 29.05 -22.26 -13.03
CA GLU A 486 29.03 -23.72 -13.18
C GLU A 486 28.31 -24.15 -14.46
N TYR A 487 27.17 -23.54 -14.75
CA TYR A 487 26.41 -23.76 -15.98
C TYR A 487 27.26 -23.46 -17.22
N CYS A 488 27.91 -22.30 -17.27
CA CYS A 488 28.83 -21.92 -18.35
C CYS A 488 29.96 -22.93 -18.54
N ALA A 489 30.58 -23.39 -17.45
CA ALA A 489 31.64 -24.40 -17.50
C ALA A 489 31.14 -25.73 -18.07
N LYS A 490 29.91 -26.14 -17.73
CA LYS A 490 29.28 -27.39 -18.20
C LYS A 490 28.84 -27.32 -19.66
N THR A 491 28.31 -26.19 -20.11
CA THR A 491 27.74 -26.01 -21.46
C THR A 491 28.71 -25.38 -22.46
N ASN A 492 29.92 -25.05 -22.03
CA ASN A 492 30.90 -24.26 -22.80
C ASN A 492 30.31 -22.91 -23.29
N SER A 493 29.42 -22.33 -22.49
CA SER A 493 28.82 -21.01 -22.72
C SER A 493 29.57 -19.94 -21.93
N THR A 494 29.33 -18.66 -22.25
CA THR A 494 29.88 -17.53 -21.49
C THR A 494 28.78 -16.82 -20.70
N LEU A 495 29.16 -16.16 -19.60
CA LEU A 495 28.23 -15.28 -18.88
C LEU A 495 27.71 -14.18 -19.82
N LEU A 496 26.48 -13.78 -19.58
CA LEU A 496 25.89 -12.63 -20.24
C LEU A 496 26.70 -11.35 -19.91
N PRO A 497 26.92 -10.44 -20.88
CA PRO A 497 27.49 -9.12 -20.60
C PRO A 497 26.83 -8.46 -19.39
N SER A 498 27.62 -7.91 -18.47
CA SER A 498 27.07 -7.27 -17.26
C SER A 498 26.20 -6.05 -17.61
N ASP A 499 25.13 -5.83 -16.85
CA ASP A 499 24.21 -4.70 -17.04
C ASP A 499 24.64 -3.47 -16.21
N THR A 500 25.91 -3.08 -16.36
CA THR A 500 26.48 -1.98 -15.56
C THR A 500 25.82 -0.65 -15.88
N LEU A 501 25.87 0.29 -14.92
CA LEU A 501 25.35 1.64 -15.13
C LEU A 501 26.01 2.31 -16.34
N GLU A 502 27.34 2.20 -16.46
CA GLU A 502 28.13 2.70 -17.59
C GLU A 502 27.66 2.13 -18.93
N GLY A 503 27.41 0.81 -18.99
CA GLY A 503 26.92 0.13 -20.18
C GLY A 503 25.54 0.64 -20.59
N ARG A 504 24.62 0.77 -19.62
CA ARG A 504 23.27 1.27 -19.84
C ARG A 504 23.25 2.73 -20.30
N VAL A 505 24.05 3.61 -19.67
CA VAL A 505 24.19 5.00 -20.09
C VAL A 505 24.76 5.10 -21.50
N THR A 506 25.78 4.29 -21.81
CA THR A 506 26.36 4.26 -23.16
C THR A 506 25.31 3.83 -24.20
N ALA A 507 24.54 2.78 -23.92
CA ALA A 507 23.46 2.33 -24.79
C ALA A 507 22.38 3.42 -24.98
N ALA A 508 21.97 4.10 -23.90
CA ALA A 508 21.02 5.20 -23.94
C ALA A 508 21.53 6.39 -24.77
N ILE A 509 22.79 6.79 -24.59
CA ILE A 509 23.43 7.85 -25.39
C ILE A 509 23.49 7.46 -26.86
N GLN A 510 23.81 6.22 -27.20
CA GLN A 510 23.83 5.77 -28.59
C GLN A 510 22.43 5.78 -29.21
N LYS A 511 21.39 5.41 -28.46
CA LYS A 511 19.99 5.54 -28.89
C LYS A 511 19.64 7.01 -29.15
N LEU A 512 19.90 7.90 -28.20
CA LEU A 512 19.64 9.33 -28.34
C LEU A 512 20.43 9.96 -29.51
N LYS A 513 21.65 9.51 -29.79
CA LYS A 513 22.42 9.97 -30.96
C LYS A 513 21.78 9.58 -32.29
N ARG A 514 21.17 8.39 -32.38
CA ARG A 514 20.39 8.01 -33.56
C ARG A 514 19.15 8.89 -33.71
N GLU A 515 18.42 9.11 -32.63
CA GLU A 515 17.26 10.01 -32.60
C GLU A 515 17.62 11.45 -32.99
N TYR A 516 18.76 11.94 -32.51
CA TYR A 516 19.32 13.23 -32.90
C TYR A 516 19.58 13.31 -34.42
N GLY A 517 20.17 12.26 -35.01
CA GLY A 517 20.39 12.17 -36.45
C GLY A 517 19.08 12.25 -37.24
N TYR A 518 18.04 11.53 -36.81
CA TYR A 518 16.72 11.62 -37.43
C TYR A 518 16.09 13.01 -37.33
N ALA A 519 16.27 13.69 -36.19
CA ALA A 519 15.81 15.07 -36.04
C ALA A 519 16.55 16.02 -37.00
N GLU A 520 17.86 15.83 -37.22
CA GLU A 520 18.63 16.63 -38.20
C GLU A 520 18.20 16.40 -39.64
N ASP A 521 17.95 15.14 -40.02
CA ASP A 521 17.42 14.80 -41.35
C ASP A 521 16.04 15.43 -41.56
N ARG A 522 15.19 15.42 -40.52
CA ARG A 522 13.86 16.03 -40.55
C ARG A 522 13.93 17.55 -40.72
N VAL A 523 14.80 18.24 -39.97
CA VAL A 523 15.02 19.69 -40.17
C VAL A 523 15.50 19.97 -41.60
N SER A 524 16.43 19.17 -42.11
CA SER A 524 16.94 19.33 -43.47
C SER A 524 15.84 19.16 -44.52
N ASN A 525 15.00 18.14 -44.37
CA ASN A 525 13.84 17.90 -45.25
C ASN A 525 12.81 19.03 -45.16
N MET A 526 12.60 19.60 -43.96
CA MET A 526 11.72 20.76 -43.77
C MET A 526 12.24 22.00 -44.49
N VAL A 527 13.53 22.31 -44.42
CA VAL A 527 14.14 23.44 -45.13
C VAL A 527 14.00 23.30 -46.65
N ILE A 528 14.16 22.08 -47.18
CA ILE A 528 13.94 21.81 -48.61
C ILE A 528 12.45 22.01 -48.97
N TRP A 529 11.54 21.58 -48.10
CA TRP A 529 10.11 21.70 -48.34
C TRP A 529 9.62 23.16 -48.26
N GLU A 530 10.17 23.97 -47.35
CA GLU A 530 9.87 25.40 -47.18
C GLU A 530 10.03 26.19 -48.49
N GLN A 531 11.04 25.85 -49.31
CA GLN A 531 11.29 26.50 -50.60
C GLN A 531 10.12 26.34 -51.59
N ASN A 532 9.24 25.36 -51.37
CA ASN A 532 8.08 25.11 -52.21
C ASN A 532 6.79 25.74 -51.66
N LEU A 533 6.82 26.36 -50.47
CA LEU A 533 5.65 27.03 -49.89
C LEU A 533 5.40 28.38 -50.57
N PRO A 534 4.24 28.58 -51.20
CA PRO A 534 3.92 29.90 -51.74
C PRO A 534 3.54 30.87 -50.63
N THR A 535 3.83 32.15 -50.83
CA THR A 535 3.60 33.21 -49.84
C THR A 535 2.14 33.41 -49.45
N HIS A 536 1.19 32.97 -50.30
CA HIS A 536 -0.24 33.06 -50.01
C HIS A 536 -0.76 31.90 -49.14
N ALA A 537 0.02 30.83 -48.93
CA ALA A 537 -0.37 29.68 -48.12
C ALA A 537 -0.17 29.93 -46.61
N THR A 538 -0.83 30.98 -46.09
CA THR A 538 -0.63 31.48 -44.73
C THR A 538 -0.85 30.43 -43.64
N LYS A 539 -1.88 29.56 -43.75
CA LYS A 539 -2.13 28.50 -42.76
C LYS A 539 -1.06 27.42 -42.79
N ALA A 540 -0.60 27.06 -43.98
CA ALA A 540 0.46 26.07 -44.16
C ALA A 540 1.79 26.58 -43.59
N ILE A 541 2.11 27.86 -43.82
CA ILE A 541 3.29 28.51 -43.26
C ILE A 541 3.22 28.54 -41.73
N GLU A 542 2.06 28.85 -41.14
CA GLU A 542 1.88 28.84 -39.68
C GLU A 542 2.08 27.44 -39.08
N ASP A 543 1.41 26.41 -39.59
CA ASP A 543 1.59 25.02 -39.11
C ASP A 543 3.04 24.56 -39.33
N PHE A 544 3.65 24.91 -40.46
CA PHE A 544 5.05 24.61 -40.74
C PHE A 544 5.98 25.22 -39.68
N ARG A 545 5.80 26.49 -39.30
CA ARG A 545 6.62 27.16 -38.28
C ARG A 545 6.45 26.54 -36.89
N ILE A 546 5.23 26.13 -36.53
CA ILE A 546 4.97 25.41 -35.28
C ILE A 546 5.77 24.10 -35.26
N TRP A 547 5.73 23.34 -36.35
CA TRP A 547 6.45 22.08 -36.48
C TRP A 547 7.97 22.27 -36.54
N GLU A 548 8.45 23.28 -37.25
CA GLU A 548 9.87 23.61 -37.35
C GLU A 548 10.44 23.92 -35.96
N SER A 549 9.68 24.69 -35.17
CA SER A 549 10.03 24.97 -33.78
C SER A 549 10.06 23.69 -32.95
N ALA A 550 9.04 22.83 -33.06
CA ALA A 550 8.98 21.57 -32.32
C ALA A 550 10.17 20.64 -32.63
N VAL A 551 10.48 20.42 -33.91
CA VAL A 551 11.60 19.56 -34.34
C VAL A 551 12.95 20.18 -33.97
N SER A 552 13.10 21.51 -34.09
CA SER A 552 14.31 22.20 -33.66
C SER A 552 14.53 22.09 -32.15
N ASN A 553 13.46 22.19 -31.37
CA ASN A 553 13.49 22.03 -29.91
C ASN A 553 13.79 20.57 -29.52
N GLU A 554 13.23 19.58 -30.22
CA GLU A 554 13.53 18.15 -30.02
C GLU A 554 15.04 17.90 -30.12
N ARG A 555 15.69 18.44 -31.16
CA ARG A 555 17.16 18.35 -31.32
C ARG A 555 17.92 18.97 -30.14
N GLY A 556 17.47 20.13 -29.67
CA GLY A 556 18.03 20.80 -28.49
C GLY A 556 17.89 19.93 -27.22
N TYR A 557 16.68 19.42 -26.99
CA TYR A 557 16.37 18.55 -25.86
C TYR A 557 17.20 17.26 -25.86
N ILE A 558 17.31 16.57 -27.01
CA ILE A 558 18.12 15.35 -27.13
C ILE A 558 19.59 15.65 -26.83
N ARG A 559 20.13 16.77 -27.34
CA ARG A 559 21.51 17.18 -27.06
C ARG A 559 21.73 17.48 -25.58
N GLU A 560 20.84 18.23 -24.96
CA GLU A 560 20.87 18.51 -23.52
C GLU A 560 20.79 17.22 -22.71
N LYS A 561 19.94 16.26 -23.13
CA LYS A 561 19.81 14.97 -22.47
C LYS A 561 21.09 14.13 -22.56
N ILE A 562 21.72 14.07 -23.73
CA ILE A 562 23.03 13.41 -23.89
C ILE A 562 24.07 14.09 -22.99
N GLY A 563 24.08 15.43 -22.95
CA GLY A 563 24.94 16.22 -22.06
C GLY A 563 24.73 15.86 -20.60
N TRP A 564 23.47 15.84 -20.15
CA TRP A 564 23.08 15.48 -18.79
C TRP A 564 23.50 14.04 -18.44
N LEU A 565 23.24 13.06 -19.29
CA LEU A 565 23.66 11.66 -19.07
C LEU A 565 25.18 11.54 -18.95
N THR A 566 25.92 12.29 -19.78
CA THR A 566 27.39 12.30 -19.75
C THR A 566 27.92 12.95 -18.47
N GLU A 567 27.29 14.05 -18.03
CA GLU A 567 27.63 14.74 -16.78
C GLU A 567 27.34 13.87 -15.56
N GLN A 568 26.17 13.22 -15.49
CA GLN A 568 25.82 12.33 -14.38
C GLN A 568 26.68 11.07 -14.32
N LEU A 569 27.24 10.62 -15.45
CA LEU A 569 28.18 9.49 -15.47
C LEU A 569 29.58 9.88 -14.96
N ALA A 570 29.92 11.18 -14.98
CA ALA A 570 31.19 11.65 -14.44
C ALA A 570 31.30 11.36 -12.94
N LYS A 571 32.53 11.38 -12.40
CA LYS A 571 32.86 10.91 -11.05
C LYS A 571 32.00 11.54 -9.93
N ASP A 572 31.60 12.79 -10.11
CA ASP A 572 30.86 13.58 -9.12
C ASP A 572 29.34 13.64 -9.40
N GLY A 573 28.86 12.89 -10.41
CA GLY A 573 27.45 12.85 -10.77
C GLY A 573 26.59 12.02 -9.80
N ASP A 574 25.29 12.32 -9.77
CA ASP A 574 24.33 11.57 -8.96
C ASP A 574 23.96 10.26 -9.66
N ARG A 575 24.77 9.22 -9.41
CA ARG A 575 24.60 7.89 -10.01
C ARG A 575 23.27 7.24 -9.65
N ARG A 576 22.68 7.59 -8.50
CA ARG A 576 21.36 7.10 -8.10
C ARG A 576 20.28 7.70 -8.99
N LYS A 577 20.25 9.03 -9.11
CA LYS A 577 19.31 9.73 -10.00
C LYS A 577 19.46 9.27 -11.45
N LEU A 578 20.69 8.99 -11.87
CA LEU A 578 20.96 8.41 -13.18
C LEU A 578 20.34 7.02 -13.34
N TRP A 579 20.48 6.15 -12.34
CA TRP A 579 19.85 4.83 -12.35
C TRP A 579 18.33 4.90 -12.40
N GLU A 580 17.72 5.74 -11.56
CA GLU A 580 16.27 5.98 -11.54
C GLU A 580 15.78 6.48 -12.91
N CYS A 581 16.53 7.39 -13.55
CA CYS A 581 16.25 7.86 -14.90
C CYS A 581 16.31 6.74 -15.94
N LEU A 582 17.26 5.80 -15.85
CA LEU A 582 17.38 4.71 -16.82
C LEU A 582 16.33 3.61 -16.65
N ASP A 583 15.71 3.51 -15.47
CA ASP A 583 14.60 2.60 -15.21
C ASP A 583 13.23 3.23 -15.59
N ASP A 584 13.14 4.55 -15.73
CA ASP A 584 11.93 5.27 -16.17
C ASP A 584 11.94 5.57 -17.68
N PRO A 585 11.04 4.96 -18.48
CA PRO A 585 10.93 5.23 -19.91
C PRO A 585 10.62 6.68 -20.28
N LYS A 586 10.15 7.50 -19.33
CA LYS A 586 9.86 8.93 -19.58
C LYS A 586 11.09 9.81 -19.37
N CYS A 587 12.11 9.31 -18.69
CA CYS A 587 13.29 10.10 -18.40
C CYS A 587 14.24 10.11 -19.60
N ILE A 588 14.47 8.97 -20.26
CA ILE A 588 15.23 8.88 -21.52
C ILE A 588 14.29 9.22 -22.67
#